data_AF-A0A7C6M0K8-F1
#
_entry.id   AF-A0A7C6M0K8-F1
#
_cell.length_a   1.000
_cell.length_b   1.000
_cell.length_c   1.000
_cell.angle_alpha   90.00
_cell.angle_beta   90.00
_cell.angle_gamma   90.00
#
_symmetry.space_group_name_H-M   'P 1'
#
loop_
_entity.id
_entity.type
_entity.pdbx_description
1 polymer ?
#
loop_
_entity_poly.entity_id
_entity_poly.type
_entity_poly.pdbx_seq_one_letter_code
_entity_poly.pdbx_strand_id
1 'polypeptide(L)'
;MKDLFEVKQVDIECYQKNIRDFLPPKIVDIHTHVYVNNDAVSDRSLDSRLVSWTTKVANQNPVEDLFETYRLMFPDKVVIPLMFAHPRYAEDINTVNQYILDGSQEGKAYGLLLSKPEWTPTRFED
;
A
#
# COMPACT_ATOMS: atom_id res chain seq x y z
N MET A 1 -19.34 0.41 -3.17
CA MET A 1 -18.03 0.19 -2.51
C MET A 1 -18.30 -0.48 -1.17
N LYS A 2 -17.42 -1.38 -0.75
CA LYS A 2 -17.54 -2.10 0.53
C LYS A 2 -16.76 -1.28 1.56
N ASP A 3 -17.43 -0.79 2.59
CA ASP A 3 -16.73 -0.10 3.69
C ASP A 3 -15.81 -1.12 4.40
N LEU A 4 -14.53 -0.77 4.56
CA LEU A 4 -13.50 -1.66 5.14
C LEU A 4 -13.65 -1.83 6.66
N PHE A 5 -14.12 -0.77 7.32
CA PHE A 5 -14.34 -0.73 8.76
C PHE A 5 -15.41 0.30 9.11
N GLU A 6 -15.99 0.17 10.30
CA GLU A 6 -16.95 1.14 10.83
C GLU A 6 -16.23 2.47 11.15
N VAL A 7 -16.67 3.56 10.53
CA VAL A 7 -16.25 4.92 10.91
C VAL A 7 -17.16 5.42 12.02
N LYS A 8 -16.62 5.60 13.21
CA LYS A 8 -17.40 6.02 14.38
C LYS A 8 -17.49 7.54 14.44
N GLN A 9 -18.48 8.01 15.19
CA GLN A 9 -18.67 9.45 15.43
C GLN A 9 -17.40 10.12 16.00
N VAL A 10 -16.67 9.43 16.88
CA VAL A 10 -15.41 9.95 17.44
C VAL A 10 -14.31 10.14 16.40
N ASP A 11 -14.27 9.28 15.37
CA ASP A 11 -13.28 9.37 14.29
C ASP A 11 -13.56 10.61 13.42
N ILE A 12 -14.84 10.82 13.08
CA ILE A 12 -15.32 11.98 12.32
C ILE A 12 -14.99 13.28 13.08
N GLU A 13 -15.30 13.33 14.37
CA GLU A 13 -15.04 14.53 15.18
C GLU A 13 -13.55 14.81 15.35
N CYS A 14 -12.74 13.77 15.57
CA CYS A 14 -11.30 13.90 15.68
C CYS A 14 -10.71 14.44 14.37
N TYR A 15 -11.13 13.88 13.24
CA TYR A 15 -10.70 14.34 11.92
C TYR A 15 -11.05 15.82 11.70
N GLN A 16 -12.31 16.20 11.94
CA GLN A 16 -12.78 17.57 11.72
C GLN A 16 -12.08 18.60 12.63
N LYS A 17 -11.88 18.26 13.92
CA LYS A 17 -11.34 19.20 14.92
C LYS A 17 -9.81 19.31 14.85
N ASN A 18 -9.11 18.21 14.56
CA ASN A 18 -7.66 18.13 14.78
C ASN A 18 -6.85 17.94 13.49
N ILE A 19 -7.42 17.31 12.46
CA ILE A 19 -6.65 16.83 11.30
C ILE A 19 -6.97 17.64 10.04
N ARG A 20 -8.25 17.96 9.81
CA ARG A 20 -8.75 18.53 8.56
C ARG A 20 -8.00 19.78 8.12
N ASP A 21 -7.85 20.75 9.01
CA ASP A 21 -7.21 22.04 8.69
C ASP A 21 -5.69 22.01 8.96
N PHE A 22 -5.21 20.99 9.67
CA PHE A 22 -3.78 20.76 9.93
C PHE A 22 -3.08 20.17 8.70
N LEU A 23 -3.71 19.20 8.03
CA LEU A 23 -3.15 18.56 6.84
C LEU A 23 -3.49 19.35 5.56
N PRO A 24 -2.56 19.41 4.60
CA PRO A 24 -2.82 20.05 3.31
C PRO A 24 -3.92 19.31 2.54
N PRO A 25 -4.61 19.97 1.59
CA PRO A 25 -5.64 19.35 0.77
C PRO A 25 -5.11 18.24 -0.15
N LYS A 26 -3.80 18.23 -0.43
CA LYS A 26 -3.10 17.20 -1.21
C LYS A 26 -1.93 16.66 -0.40
N ILE A 27 -1.87 15.34 -0.27
CA ILE A 27 -0.89 14.61 0.54
C ILE A 27 -0.21 13.58 -0.35
N VAL A 28 1.10 13.40 -0.16
CA VAL A 28 1.82 12.25 -0.69
C VAL A 28 2.06 11.29 0.46
N ASP A 29 1.50 10.09 0.36
CA ASP A 29 1.86 9.00 1.26
C ASP A 29 3.10 8.31 0.69
N ILE A 30 4.26 8.68 1.25
CA ILE A 30 5.56 8.33 0.69
C ILE A 30 5.93 6.85 0.85
N HIS A 31 5.16 6.05 1.61
CA HIS A 31 5.51 4.65 1.83
C HIS A 31 4.31 3.78 2.17
N THR A 32 3.77 3.08 1.17
CA THR A 32 2.72 2.07 1.39
C THR A 32 3.02 0.73 0.75
N HIS A 33 2.64 -0.35 1.42
CA HIS A 33 2.72 -1.70 0.85
C HIS A 33 1.35 -2.17 0.39
N VAL A 34 1.25 -2.59 -0.86
CA VAL A 34 0.05 -3.26 -1.40
C VAL A 34 0.40 -4.68 -1.80
N TYR A 35 -0.51 -5.61 -1.53
CA TYR A 35 -0.32 -7.03 -1.81
C TYR A 35 -1.67 -7.76 -1.82
N VAL A 36 -1.81 -8.70 -2.74
CA VAL A 36 -2.87 -9.71 -2.74
C VAL A 36 -2.27 -11.03 -2.27
N ASN A 37 -2.96 -11.72 -1.36
CA ASN A 37 -2.51 -13.03 -0.92
C ASN A 37 -3.07 -14.08 -1.88
N ASN A 38 -2.23 -14.65 -2.73
CA ASN A 38 -2.59 -15.74 -3.64
C ASN A 38 -2.22 -17.10 -3.02
N ASP A 39 -2.65 -17.39 -1.79
CA ASP A 39 -2.52 -18.67 -1.04
C ASP A 39 -1.11 -19.31 -0.93
N ALA A 40 -0.10 -18.80 -1.65
CA ALA A 40 1.29 -19.19 -1.64
C ALA A 40 2.00 -18.36 -0.58
N VAL A 41 1.73 -18.68 0.69
CA VAL A 41 2.59 -18.21 1.77
C VAL A 41 3.93 -18.92 1.60
N SER A 42 4.89 -18.23 1.01
CA SER A 42 6.24 -18.76 0.84
C SER A 42 6.82 -19.24 2.17
N ASP A 43 7.69 -20.25 2.10
CA ASP A 43 8.49 -20.74 3.23
C ASP A 43 9.37 -19.62 3.84
N ARG A 44 9.52 -18.48 3.15
CA ARG A 44 10.17 -17.26 3.68
C ARG A 44 9.35 -16.57 4.77
N SER A 45 8.10 -16.95 4.98
CA SER A 45 7.28 -16.47 6.11
C SER A 45 7.88 -16.84 7.48
N LEU A 46 8.79 -17.81 7.50
CA LEU A 46 9.54 -18.28 8.68
C LEU A 46 10.92 -17.61 8.85
N ASP A 47 11.32 -16.69 7.96
CA ASP A 47 12.58 -15.94 8.13
C ASP A 47 12.43 -14.96 9.30
N SER A 48 13.16 -15.24 10.38
CA SER A 48 13.15 -14.46 11.62
C SER A 48 13.60 -12.99 11.44
N ARG A 49 14.19 -12.65 10.29
CA ARG A 49 14.56 -11.28 9.93
C ARG A 49 13.39 -10.45 9.41
N LEU A 50 12.27 -11.09 9.06
CA LEU A 50 11.08 -10.41 8.56
C LEU A 50 10.06 -10.17 9.67
N VAL A 51 9.65 -8.92 9.84
CA VAL A 51 8.60 -8.54 10.81
C VAL A 51 7.28 -9.24 10.45
N SER A 52 6.66 -9.91 11.43
CA SER A 52 5.44 -10.71 11.23
C SER A 52 4.16 -10.08 11.73
N TRP A 53 4.22 -8.88 12.31
CA TRP A 53 3.03 -8.24 12.88
C TRP A 53 2.02 -7.82 11.81
N THR A 54 2.48 -7.39 10.63
CA THR A 54 1.59 -6.94 9.53
C THR A 54 0.64 -8.06 9.09
N THR A 55 1.12 -9.30 9.05
CA THR A 55 0.32 -10.47 8.69
C THR A 55 -0.68 -10.89 9.76
N LYS A 56 -0.56 -10.37 10.99
CA LYS A 56 -1.57 -10.55 12.04
C LYS A 56 -2.70 -9.51 11.95
N VAL A 57 -2.48 -8.43 11.20
CA VAL A 57 -3.45 -7.32 11.06
C VAL A 57 -4.30 -7.52 9.81
N ALA A 58 -3.67 -7.80 8.66
CA ALA A 58 -4.38 -7.97 7.41
C ALA A 58 -3.76 -9.09 6.57
N ASN A 59 -4.61 -10.02 6.11
CA ASN A 59 -4.18 -11.13 5.25
C ASN A 59 -3.78 -10.65 3.85
N GLN A 60 -4.39 -9.56 3.38
CA GLN A 60 -4.13 -8.88 2.12
C GLN A 60 -4.29 -7.39 2.32
N ASN A 61 -3.68 -6.59 1.44
CA ASN A 61 -3.86 -5.15 1.38
C ASN A 61 -3.87 -4.71 -0.10
N PRO A 62 -4.95 -4.98 -0.84
CA PRO A 62 -5.02 -4.65 -2.27
C PRO A 62 -5.09 -3.13 -2.49
N VAL A 63 -4.76 -2.69 -3.71
CA VAL A 63 -4.76 -1.27 -4.11
C VAL A 63 -6.13 -0.62 -3.87
N GLU A 64 -7.23 -1.34 -4.13
CA GLU A 64 -8.59 -0.84 -3.96
C GLU A 64 -8.90 -0.54 -2.49
N ASP A 65 -8.46 -1.41 -1.58
CA ASP A 65 -8.63 -1.23 -0.15
C ASP A 65 -7.75 -0.07 0.37
N LEU A 66 -6.57 0.14 -0.22
CA LEU A 66 -5.73 1.31 0.10
C LEU A 66 -6.46 2.62 -0.21
N PHE A 67 -7.05 2.74 -1.40
CA PHE A 67 -7.81 3.94 -1.77
C PHE A 67 -9.08 4.13 -0.95
N GLU A 68 -9.78 3.04 -0.62
CA GLU A 68 -10.95 3.11 0.24
C GLU A 68 -10.56 3.54 1.67
N THR A 69 -9.40 3.09 2.17
CA THR A 69 -8.84 3.57 3.44
C THR A 69 -8.62 5.08 3.42
N TYR A 70 -8.02 5.63 2.34
CA TYR A 70 -7.85 7.08 2.23
C TYR A 70 -9.18 7.82 2.19
N ARG A 71 -10.20 7.28 1.50
CA ARG A 71 -11.54 7.88 1.48
C ARG A 71 -12.18 7.91 2.87
N LEU A 72 -12.02 6.85 3.65
CA LEU A 72 -12.57 6.74 5.01
C LEU A 72 -11.81 7.64 6.01
N MET A 73 -10.48 7.70 5.91
CA MET A 73 -9.63 8.44 6.86
C MET A 73 -9.51 9.93 6.54
N PHE A 74 -9.49 10.29 5.26
CA PHE A 74 -9.21 11.66 4.79
C PHE A 74 -10.24 12.10 3.73
N PRO A 75 -11.54 12.18 4.08
CA PRO A 75 -12.64 12.28 3.12
C PRO A 75 -12.62 13.54 2.21
N ASP A 76 -11.97 14.63 2.63
CA ASP A 76 -11.81 15.86 1.83
C ASP A 76 -10.37 16.10 1.36
N LYS A 77 -9.50 15.08 1.41
CA LYS A 77 -8.11 15.17 0.94
C LYS A 77 -7.89 14.30 -0.30
N VAL A 78 -6.93 14.74 -1.11
CA VAL A 78 -6.36 13.90 -2.18
C VAL A 78 -5.08 13.30 -1.64
N VAL A 79 -5.04 11.96 -1.53
CA VAL A 79 -3.83 11.23 -1.13
C VAL A 79 -3.27 10.51 -2.34
N ILE A 80 -1.98 10.72 -2.62
CA ILE A 80 -1.26 10.08 -3.71
C ILE A 80 -0.24 9.13 -3.08
N PRO A 81 -0.45 7.80 -3.12
CA PRO A 81 0.47 6.83 -2.57
C PRO A 81 1.70 6.61 -3.45
N LEU A 82 2.85 6.39 -2.82
CA LEU A 82 3.96 5.63 -3.37
C LEU A 82 3.87 4.19 -2.88
N MET A 83 3.51 3.28 -3.79
CA MET A 83 3.19 1.89 -3.53
C MET A 83 4.40 0.98 -3.76
N PHE A 84 4.55 0.00 -2.87
CA PHE A 84 5.62 -0.97 -2.87
C PHE A 84 5.02 -2.37 -2.81
N ALA A 85 5.60 -3.30 -3.57
CA ALA A 85 5.34 -4.71 -3.33
C ALA A 85 5.84 -5.08 -1.92
N HIS A 86 5.12 -5.95 -1.22
CA HIS A 86 5.56 -6.41 0.10
C HIS A 86 6.55 -7.58 -0.07
N PRO A 87 7.83 -7.46 0.36
CA PRO A 87 8.87 -8.45 0.03
C PRO A 87 8.58 -9.89 0.48
N ARG A 88 7.81 -10.06 1.56
CA ARG A 88 7.38 -11.39 2.04
C ARG A 88 6.48 -12.13 1.04
N TYR A 89 5.69 -11.41 0.26
CA TYR A 89 4.75 -11.97 -0.72
C TYR A 89 5.33 -11.95 -2.15
N ALA A 90 6.61 -11.56 -2.30
CA ALA A 90 7.32 -11.49 -3.57
C ALA A 90 8.06 -12.80 -3.89
N GLU A 91 7.33 -13.93 -3.96
CA GLU A 91 7.91 -15.18 -4.48
C GLU A 91 8.40 -14.99 -5.91
N ASP A 92 7.50 -14.49 -6.77
CA ASP A 92 7.84 -13.97 -8.07
C ASP A 92 7.86 -12.44 -8.04
N ILE A 93 9.08 -11.89 -8.07
CA ILE A 93 9.32 -10.46 -8.08
C ILE A 93 8.69 -9.77 -9.30
N ASN A 94 8.60 -10.46 -10.44
CA ASN A 94 8.05 -9.89 -11.66
C ASN A 94 6.54 -9.74 -11.53
N THR A 95 5.85 -10.76 -11.03
CA THR A 95 4.41 -10.71 -10.77
C THR A 95 4.05 -9.58 -9.81
N VAL A 96 4.77 -9.43 -8.69
CA VAL A 96 4.43 -8.37 -7.73
C VAL A 96 4.79 -6.98 -8.26
N ASN A 97 5.88 -6.81 -9.01
CA ASN A 97 6.20 -5.53 -9.64
C ASN A 97 5.20 -5.17 -10.73
N GLN A 98 4.71 -6.16 -11.48
CA GLN A 98 3.63 -5.96 -12.46
C GLN A 98 2.36 -5.48 -11.76
N TYR A 99 1.99 -6.08 -10.62
CA TYR A 99 0.85 -5.62 -9.82
C TYR A 99 0.99 -4.15 -9.38
N ILE A 100 2.19 -3.75 -8.93
CA ILE A 100 2.48 -2.35 -8.59
C ILE A 100 2.36 -1.44 -9.80
N LEU A 101 2.89 -1.87 -10.95
CA LEU A 101 2.80 -1.11 -12.20
C LEU A 101 1.34 -0.96 -12.66
N ASP A 102 0.55 -2.03 -12.64
CA ASP A 102 -0.86 -2.04 -13.03
C ASP A 102 -1.71 -1.11 -12.15
N GLY A 103 -1.38 -1.00 -10.86
CA GLY A 103 -2.02 -0.07 -9.94
C GLY A 103 -1.51 1.38 -10.03
N SER A 104 -0.39 1.61 -10.71
CA SER A 104 0.24 2.93 -10.81
C SER A 104 -0.42 3.76 -11.90
N GLN A 105 -0.74 5.01 -11.59
CA GLN A 105 -1.28 5.97 -12.53
C GLN A 105 -0.78 7.38 -12.17
N GLU A 106 -0.14 8.05 -13.13
CA GLU A 106 0.39 9.40 -12.93
C GLU A 106 -0.65 10.35 -12.33
N GLY A 107 -0.24 11.08 -11.28
CA GLY A 107 -1.11 11.99 -10.53
C GLY A 107 -2.13 11.32 -9.62
N LYS A 108 -2.22 9.98 -9.57
CA LYS A 108 -3.11 9.23 -8.67
C LYS A 108 -2.40 8.25 -7.76
N ALA A 109 -1.43 7.50 -8.26
CA ALA A 109 -0.58 6.58 -7.51
C ALA A 109 0.73 6.35 -8.25
N TYR A 110 1.82 6.25 -7.52
CA TYR A 110 3.13 5.90 -8.05
C TYR A 110 3.58 4.56 -7.49
N GLY A 111 4.40 3.84 -8.24
CA GLY A 111 4.99 2.57 -7.84
C GLY A 111 6.49 2.69 -7.66
N LEU A 112 7.03 2.01 -6.64
CA LEU A 112 8.46 1.78 -6.53
C LEU A 112 8.78 0.30 -6.75
N LEU A 113 9.71 0.04 -7.67
CA LEU A 113 10.15 -1.29 -8.08
C LEU A 113 10.85 -2.02 -6.93
N LEU A 114 10.42 -3.25 -6.64
CA LEU A 114 11.22 -4.16 -5.84
C LEU A 114 12.35 -4.73 -6.72
N SER A 115 13.61 -4.44 -6.36
CA SER A 115 14.78 -4.82 -7.16
C SER A 115 15.56 -5.99 -6.56
N LYS A 116 16.30 -6.71 -7.40
CA LYS A 116 17.32 -7.67 -6.95
C LYS A 116 18.75 -7.13 -7.18
N PRO A 117 19.70 -7.42 -6.28
CA PRO A 117 21.09 -6.98 -6.43
C PRO A 117 21.77 -7.43 -7.73
N GLU A 118 21.37 -8.58 -8.27
CA GLU A 118 21.92 -9.15 -9.50
C GLU A 118 21.38 -8.49 -10.79
N TRP A 119 20.45 -7.54 -10.72
CA TRP A 119 19.89 -6.90 -11.90
C TRP A 119 20.87 -5.92 -12.56
N THR A 120 20.87 -5.93 -13.89
CA THR A 120 21.64 -4.96 -14.68
C THR A 120 20.91 -3.61 -14.73
N PRO A 121 21.63 -2.51 -14.99
CA PRO A 121 21.00 -1.18 -15.12
C PRO A 121 19.88 -1.13 -16.15
N THR A 122 20.01 -1.85 -17.27
CA THR A 122 19.00 -1.92 -18.34
C THR A 122 17.62 -2.34 -17.82
N ARG A 123 17.55 -3.19 -16.79
CA ARG A 123 16.28 -3.63 -16.20
C ARG A 123 15.46 -2.50 -15.57
N PHE A 124 16.08 -1.37 -15.24
CA PHE A 124 15.40 -0.20 -14.66
C PHE A 124 14.93 0.80 -15.72
N GLU A 125 15.27 0.57 -17.00
CA GLU A 125 14.90 1.43 -18.12
C GLU A 125 13.72 0.86 -18.94
N ASP A 126 13.40 -0.43 -18.76
CA ASP A 126 12.27 -1.16 -19.36
C ASP A 126 10.94 -0.88 -18.64
#